data_AF-A0A848WPN5-F1
#
_entry.id   AF-A0A848WPN5-F1
#
_cell.length_a   1.000
_cell.length_b   1.000
_cell.length_c   1.000
_cell.angle_alpha   90.00
_cell.angle_beta   90.00
_cell.angle_gamma   90.00
#
_symmetry.space_group_name_H-M   'P 1'
#
loop_
_entity.id
_entity.type
_entity.pdbx_description
1 polymer ?
#
loop_
_entity_poly.entity_id
_entity_poly.type
_entity_poly.pdbx_seq_one_letter_code
_entity_poly.pdbx_strand_id
1 'polypeptide(L)' 'EDISATGKLSQFAIAGEDKKFHWADAKIEGDTVVVSSPNVPAPVAVRYAYAHNPEGANLYNKAGLPAVPFRTDEW' A
#
# COMPACT_ATOMS: atom_id res chain seq x y z
N GLU A 1 -6.79 -7.43 17.44
CA GLU A 1 -7.46 -6.14 17.21
C GLU A 1 -7.27 -5.82 15.74
N ASP A 2 -8.35 -5.81 14.96
CA ASP A 2 -8.29 -6.02 13.51
C ASP A 2 -8.50 -4.71 12.76
N ILE A 3 -7.55 -4.34 11.87
CA ILE A 3 -7.79 -3.33 10.84
C ILE A 3 -8.78 -3.93 9.82
N SER A 4 -9.91 -3.28 9.57
CA SER A 4 -10.94 -3.82 8.68
C SER A 4 -10.93 -3.10 7.33
N ALA A 5 -10.51 -3.79 6.26
CA ALA A 5 -10.75 -3.36 4.88
C ALA A 5 -12.10 -3.91 4.38
N THR A 6 -12.86 -3.11 3.64
CA THR A 6 -14.09 -3.54 2.94
C THR A 6 -13.76 -4.31 1.65
N GLY A 7 -12.76 -5.19 1.70
CA GLY A 7 -12.23 -5.95 0.54
C GLY A 7 -10.70 -5.95 0.47
N LYS A 8 -10.16 -6.38 -0.67
CA LYS A 8 -8.71 -6.36 -0.96
C LYS A 8 -8.19 -4.92 -0.92
N LEU A 9 -7.11 -4.67 -0.18
CA LEU A 9 -6.49 -3.34 -0.16
C LEU A 9 -5.93 -3.02 -1.55
N SER A 10 -6.20 -1.81 -2.01
CA SER A 10 -5.84 -1.32 -3.34
C SER A 10 -4.98 -0.07 -3.24
N GLN A 11 -4.42 0.38 -4.38
CA GLN A 11 -3.60 1.59 -4.48
C GLN A 11 -2.24 1.53 -3.75
N PHE A 12 -1.67 0.33 -3.62
CA PHE A 12 -0.30 0.12 -3.15
C PHE A 12 0.64 -0.19 -4.32
N ALA A 13 1.78 0.50 -4.37
CA ALA A 13 2.86 0.18 -5.28
C ALA A 13 4.18 0.04 -4.49
N ILE A 14 5.00 -0.93 -4.87
CA ILE A 14 6.32 -1.14 -4.27
C ILE A 14 7.41 -1.11 -5.33
N ALA A 15 8.62 -0.74 -4.92
CA ALA A 15 9.80 -0.74 -5.78
C ALA A 15 10.97 -1.45 -5.08
N GLY A 16 11.80 -2.12 -5.89
CA GLY A 16 13.08 -2.65 -5.45
C GLY A 16 14.20 -1.64 -5.61
N GLU A 17 15.46 -2.08 -5.52
CA GLU A 17 16.64 -1.24 -5.72
C GLU A 17 16.71 -0.60 -7.11
N ASP A 18 15.99 -1.17 -8.08
CA ASP A 18 15.88 -0.64 -9.44
C ASP A 18 14.99 0.60 -9.55
N LYS A 19 14.33 1.00 -8.44
CA LYS A 19 13.46 2.19 -8.31
C LYS A 19 12.23 2.16 -9.22
N LYS A 20 11.88 0.99 -9.76
CA LYS A 20 10.69 0.82 -10.60
C LYS A 20 9.51 0.40 -9.73
N PHE A 21 8.45 1.20 -9.76
CA PHE A 21 7.25 0.92 -9.01
C PHE A 21 6.35 -0.05 -9.77
N HIS A 22 5.98 -1.12 -9.08
CA HIS A 22 5.00 -2.10 -9.55
C HIS A 22 3.80 -2.09 -8.61
N TRP A 23 2.61 -2.22 -9.18
CA TRP A 23 1.40 -2.46 -8.38
C TRP A 23 1.56 -3.73 -7.54
N ALA A 24 1.09 -3.65 -6.31
CA ALA A 24 1.27 -4.67 -5.31
C ALA A 24 -0.07 -5.07 -4.68
N ASP A 25 -0.11 -6.31 -4.23
CA ASP A 25 -1.17 -6.81 -3.38
C ASP A 25 -0.92 -6.33 -1.95
N ALA A 26 -1.98 -5.87 -1.29
CA ALA A 26 -1.93 -5.49 0.11
C ALA A 26 -3.00 -6.26 0.90
N LYS A 27 -2.62 -6.67 2.10
CA LYS A 27 -3.51 -7.28 3.08
C LYS A 27 -3.23 -6.70 4.45
N ILE A 28 -4.21 -6.84 5.32
CA ILE A 28 -4.09 -6.46 6.72
C ILE A 28 -3.79 -7.72 7.53
N GLU A 29 -2.77 -7.64 8.38
CA GLU A 29 -2.45 -8.66 9.39
C GLU A 29 -2.32 -7.98 10.76
N GLY A 30 -3.37 -8.09 11.58
CA GLY A 30 -3.42 -7.51 12.93
C GLY A 30 -3.46 -5.99 12.90
N ASP A 31 -2.31 -5.35 13.11
CA ASP A 31 -2.12 -3.88 13.07
C ASP A 31 -1.17 -3.45 11.93
N THR A 32 -0.74 -4.40 11.09
CA THR A 32 0.20 -4.16 10.00
C THR A 32 -0.46 -4.34 8.64
N VAL A 33 -0.10 -3.48 7.68
CA VAL A 33 -0.41 -3.70 6.27
C VAL A 33 0.78 -4.40 5.61
N VAL A 34 0.57 -5.61 5.13
CA VAL A 34 1.58 -6.39 4.41
C VAL A 34 1.36 -6.20 2.91
N VAL A 35 2.39 -5.68 2.25
CA VAL A 35 2.37 -5.36 0.82
C VAL A 35 3.41 -6.22 0.09
N SER A 36 3.01 -6.88 -0.99
CA SER A 36 3.87 -7.79 -1.74
C SER A 36 3.56 -7.80 -3.24
N SER A 37 4.57 -8.04 -4.08
CA SER A 37 4.41 -8.20 -5.52
C SER A 37 5.39 -9.26 -6.04
N PRO A 38 4.98 -10.19 -6.91
CA PRO A 38 5.90 -11.16 -7.52
C PRO A 38 6.97 -10.50 -8.40
N ASN A 39 6.72 -9.27 -8.85
CA ASN A 39 7.67 -8.50 -9.66
C ASN A 39 8.76 -7.81 -8.81
N VAL A 40 8.58 -7.73 -7.49
CA VAL A 40 9.48 -7.02 -6.57
C VAL A 40 9.75 -7.91 -5.36
N PRO A 41 10.67 -8.89 -5.47
CA PRO A 41 10.94 -9.87 -4.41
C PRO A 41 11.65 -9.25 -3.19
N ALA A 42 12.37 -8.14 -3.38
CA ALA A 42 13.05 -7.40 -2.32
C ALA A 42 12.64 -5.92 -2.36
N PRO A 43 11.46 -5.56 -1.83
CA PRO A 43 10.98 -4.18 -1.84
C PRO A 43 11.78 -3.31 -0.88
N VAL A 44 12.19 -2.13 -1.34
CA VAL A 44 12.89 -1.11 -0.55
C VAL A 44 12.05 0.16 -0.37
N ALA A 45 10.98 0.32 -1.15
CA ALA A 45 10.06 1.44 -1.05
C ALA A 45 8.61 1.01 -1.31
N VAL A 46 7.68 1.72 -0.67
CA VAL A 46 6.23 1.62 -0.84
C VAL A 46 5.63 3.01 -1.05
N ARG A 47 4.60 3.06 -1.89
CA ARG A 47 3.71 4.21 -2.14
C ARG A 47 2.26 3.77 -1.97
N TYR A 48 1.46 4.61 -1.32
CA TYR A 48 0.02 4.44 -1.18
C TYR A 48 -0.75 5.63 -1.77
N ALA A 49 -1.82 5.36 -2.51
CA ALA A 49 -2.69 6.35 -3.14
C ALA A 49 -1.96 7.37 -4.04
N TYR A 50 -0.83 6.94 -4.64
CA TYR A 50 -0.03 7.73 -5.57
C TYR A 50 -0.46 7.46 -7.03
N ALA A 51 -1.75 7.63 -7.32
CA ALA A 51 -2.31 7.56 -8.67
C ALA A 51 -2.98 8.89 -9.03
N HIS A 52 -3.00 9.25 -10.31
CA HIS A 52 -3.59 10.50 -10.82
C HIS A 52 -5.09 10.64 -10.44
N ASN A 53 -5.80 9.51 -10.31
CA ASN A 53 -7.10 9.39 -9.67
C ASN A 53 -7.03 8.22 -8.68
N PRO A 54 -6.92 8.43 -7.36
CA PRO A 54 -6.90 7.35 -6.37
C PRO A 54 -8.32 6.82 -6.09
N GLU A 55 -9.11 6.59 -7.14
CA GLU A 55 -10.39 5.90 -7.02
C GLU A 55 -10.10 4.46 -6.54
N GLY A 56 -10.64 4.10 -5.37
CA GLY A 56 -10.42 2.79 -4.75
C GLY A 56 -9.35 2.75 -3.64
N ALA A 57 -8.80 3.88 -3.21
CA ALA A 57 -8.00 3.96 -1.99
C ALA A 57 -8.88 3.60 -0.77
N ASN A 58 -8.65 2.43 -0.18
CA ASN A 58 -9.54 1.82 0.81
C ASN A 58 -8.84 1.44 2.12
N LEU A 59 -7.67 2.05 2.41
CA LEU A 59 -7.01 1.90 3.69
C LEU A 59 -7.61 2.90 4.70
N TYR A 60 -8.21 2.36 5.76
CA TYR A 60 -8.76 3.12 6.89
C TYR A 60 -8.11 2.64 8.19
N ASN A 61 -7.90 3.56 9.13
CA ASN A 61 -7.46 3.20 10.47
C ASN A 61 -8.63 2.70 11.35
N LYS A 62 -8.33 2.22 12.56
CA LYS A 62 -9.33 1.73 13.54
C LYS A 62 -10.39 2.78 13.95
N ALA A 63 -10.14 4.07 13.72
CA ALA A 63 -11.09 5.15 13.97
C ALA A 63 -12.01 5.45 12.77
N GLY A 64 -11.90 4.67 11.68
CA GLY A 64 -12.67 4.88 10.44
C GLY A 64 -12.17 6.05 9.61
N LEU A 65 -10.97 6.58 9.88
CA LEU A 65 -10.38 7.66 9.11
C LEU A 65 -9.58 7.11 7.93
N PRO A 66 -9.70 7.70 6.73
CA PRO A 66 -8.91 7.29 5.57
C PRO A 66 -7.43 7.57 5.83
N ALA A 67 -6.56 6.64 5.43
CA ALA A 67 -5.13 6.88 5.39
C ALA A 67 -4.83 7.96 4.33
N VAL A 68 -3.99 8.92 4.69
CA VAL A 68 -3.46 9.91 3.74
C VAL A 68 -2.49 9.22 2.76
N PRO A 69 -2.35 9.72 1.52
CA PRO A 69 -1.30 9.27 0.62
C PRO A 69 0.07 9.39 1.29
N PHE A 70 0.90 8.36 1.16
CA PHE A 70 2.26 8.36 1.72
C PHE A 70 3.23 7.62 0.81
N ARG A 71 4.52 7.90 1.02
CA ARG A 71 5.64 7.23 0.38
C ARG A 71 6.80 7.07 1.36
N THR A 72 7.67 6.11 1.07
CA THR A 72 8.88 5.84 1.87
C THR A 72 10.17 6.07 1.09
N ASP A 73 10.08 6.33 -0.20
CA ASP A 73 11.20 6.72 -1.06
C ASP A 73 11.52 8.22 -1.00
N GLU A 74 12.77 8.56 -1.33
CA GLU A 74 13.31 9.92 -1.39
C GLU A 74 13.72 10.34 -2.82
N TRP A 75 13.31 9.58 -3.85
CA TRP A 75 13.75 9.78 -5.25
C TRP A 75 12.61 10.02 -6.25
#